data_AF-A0A9P0PAE8-F1
#
_entry.id   AF-A0A9P0PAE8-F1
#
_cell.length_a   1.000
_cell.length_b   1.000
_cell.length_c   1.000
_cell.angle_alpha   90.00
_cell.angle_beta   90.00
_cell.angle_gamma   90.00
#
_symmetry.space_group_name_H-M   'P 1'
#
loop_
_entity.id
_entity.type
_entity.pdbx_description
1 polymer ?
#
loop_
_entity_poly.entity_id
_entity_poly.type
_entity_poly.pdbx_seq_one_letter_code
_entity_poly.pdbx_strand_id
1 'polypeptide(L)'
;MWFVHNIASLFHKVILDVEGDKICATEAALEYFELINKLQNRLNELYLPLKVRESLSKLENMGDIDRSVNYRDIFIMHVKQFYSNCVTYLKNWSENLSELKLFGWVNLKKQVSWAEILSSCEAFKDYIGPILNQDELFDEVSLIRTNVTEDKIVDWNSRNISTEDRWLEVFQKESALKNLKILCEFVFCLPGTSASLERLFSNINNYWSPDKSQLKISTLEAIMQVYTNFKVSCNEMFQFLKSKTQLLKEIHGSKKYDWYQNDDQNFLAGTSKEN
;
A
#
# COMPACT_ATOMS: atom_id res chain seq x y z
N MET A 1 6.14 21.63 -23.90
CA MET A 1 5.91 21.38 -22.45
C MET A 1 4.53 20.81 -22.10
N TRP A 2 3.43 21.23 -22.75
CA TRP A 2 2.06 20.79 -22.37
C TRP A 2 1.80 19.28 -22.39
N PHE A 3 2.37 18.53 -23.34
CA PHE A 3 2.25 17.07 -23.39
C PHE A 3 2.86 16.41 -22.14
N VAL A 4 4.13 16.70 -21.86
CA VAL A 4 4.85 16.16 -20.70
C VAL A 4 4.16 16.54 -19.39
N HIS A 5 3.68 17.78 -19.25
CA HIS A 5 2.95 18.21 -18.06
C HIS A 5 1.67 17.38 -17.82
N ASN A 6 0.91 17.08 -18.88
CA ASN A 6 -0.29 16.26 -18.75
C ASN A 6 0.04 14.82 -18.33
N ILE A 7 1.12 14.25 -18.85
CA ILE A 7 1.58 12.92 -18.43
C ILE A 7 2.09 12.95 -16.99
N ALA A 8 2.93 13.92 -16.63
CA ALA A 8 3.46 14.06 -15.28
C ALA A 8 2.33 14.19 -14.25
N SER A 9 1.29 14.95 -14.56
CA SER A 9 0.10 15.07 -13.70
C SER A 9 -0.64 13.73 -13.53
N LEU A 10 -0.72 12.91 -14.59
CA LEU A 10 -1.32 11.58 -14.51
C LEU A 10 -0.53 10.66 -13.57
N PHE A 11 0.79 10.59 -13.74
CA PHE A 11 1.66 9.78 -12.87
C PHE A 11 1.65 10.29 -11.43
N HIS A 12 1.76 11.61 -11.24
CA HIS A 12 1.78 12.22 -9.93
C HIS A 12 0.53 11.88 -9.11
N LYS A 13 -0.65 11.91 -9.75
CA LYS A 13 -1.89 11.51 -9.06
C LYS A 13 -1.81 10.07 -8.54
N VAL A 14 -1.40 9.14 -9.40
CA VAL A 14 -1.31 7.71 -9.03
C VAL A 14 -0.25 7.49 -7.94
N ILE A 15 0.88 8.21 -8.01
CA ILE A 15 1.91 8.17 -6.96
C ILE A 15 1.33 8.63 -5.62
N LEU A 16 0.58 9.73 -5.58
CA LEU A 16 -0.05 10.20 -4.35
C LEU A 16 -1.03 9.19 -3.76
N ASP A 17 -1.83 8.52 -4.62
CA ASP A 17 -2.78 7.51 -4.20
C ASP A 17 -2.03 6.28 -3.61
N VAL A 18 -0.98 5.82 -4.30
CA VAL A 18 -0.16 4.66 -3.93
C VAL A 18 0.78 4.92 -2.74
N GLU A 19 1.23 6.14 -2.54
CA GLU A 19 2.00 6.54 -1.35
C GLU A 19 1.10 6.88 -0.16
N GLY A 20 -0.20 6.59 -0.20
CA GLY A 20 -1.08 6.78 0.96
C GLY A 20 -0.60 6.01 2.21
N ASP A 21 -0.86 6.55 3.41
CA ASP A 21 -0.54 5.91 4.70
C ASP A 21 -1.33 4.61 4.95
N LYS A 22 -2.47 4.44 4.28
CA LYS A 22 -3.47 3.39 4.55
C LYS A 22 -3.79 2.50 3.35
N ILE A 23 -2.95 2.51 2.32
CA ILE A 23 -3.21 1.71 1.12
C ILE A 23 -2.81 0.25 1.34
N CYS A 24 -3.70 -0.70 1.00
CA CYS A 24 -3.36 -2.12 1.01
C CYS A 24 -2.79 -2.57 -0.35
N ALA A 25 -2.23 -3.77 -0.40
CA ALA A 25 -1.60 -4.29 -1.62
C ALA A 25 -2.53 -4.42 -2.82
N THR A 26 -3.79 -4.77 -2.60
CA THR A 26 -4.80 -4.86 -3.66
C THR A 26 -5.16 -3.48 -4.21
N GLU A 27 -5.31 -2.48 -3.36
CA GLU A 27 -5.54 -1.10 -3.79
C GLU A 27 -4.36 -0.56 -4.61
N ALA A 28 -3.13 -0.76 -4.14
CA ALA A 28 -1.93 -0.33 -4.85
C ALA A 28 -1.82 -1.01 -6.22
N ALA A 29 -2.08 -2.32 -6.29
CA ALA A 29 -2.11 -3.06 -7.54
C ALA A 29 -3.18 -2.50 -8.49
N LEU A 30 -4.42 -2.31 -8.02
CA LEU A 30 -5.50 -1.78 -8.87
C LEU A 30 -5.17 -0.39 -9.43
N GLU A 31 -4.63 0.52 -8.62
CA GLU A 31 -4.23 1.85 -9.10
C GLU A 31 -3.10 1.77 -10.14
N TYR A 32 -2.13 0.88 -9.93
CA TYR A 32 -1.04 0.64 -10.86
C TYR A 32 -1.56 0.14 -12.23
N PHE A 33 -2.49 -0.80 -12.23
CA PHE A 33 -3.05 -1.32 -13.46
C PHE A 33 -4.05 -0.39 -14.13
N GLU A 34 -4.74 0.44 -13.36
CA GLU A 34 -5.57 1.51 -13.89
C GLU A 34 -4.71 2.57 -14.60
N LEU A 35 -3.51 2.88 -14.12
CA LEU A 35 -2.53 3.71 -14.83
C LEU A 35 -2.12 3.08 -16.17
N ILE A 36 -1.80 1.78 -16.18
CA ILE A 36 -1.47 1.06 -17.42
C ILE A 36 -2.64 1.16 -18.41
N ASN A 37 -3.88 0.92 -17.96
CA ASN A 37 -5.06 1.00 -18.81
C ASN A 37 -5.25 2.41 -19.39
N LYS A 38 -5.10 3.47 -18.56
CA LYS A 38 -5.18 4.86 -19.02
C LYS A 38 -4.12 5.17 -20.07
N LEU A 39 -2.88 4.71 -19.90
CA LEU A 39 -1.81 4.90 -20.87
C LEU A 39 -2.04 4.10 -22.15
N GLN A 40 -2.52 2.87 -22.05
CA GLN A 40 -2.88 2.03 -23.18
C GLN A 40 -4.01 2.65 -24.01
N ASN A 41 -5.06 3.16 -23.35
CA ASN A 41 -6.15 3.85 -24.04
C ASN A 41 -5.65 5.10 -24.75
N ARG A 42 -4.77 5.89 -24.11
CA ARG A 42 -4.15 7.06 -24.73
C ARG A 42 -3.23 6.69 -25.90
N LEU A 43 -2.56 5.55 -25.86
CA LEU A 43 -1.78 5.02 -26.97
C LEU A 43 -2.68 4.63 -28.15
N ASN A 44 -3.75 3.89 -27.88
CA ASN A 44 -4.67 3.40 -28.90
C ASN A 44 -5.36 4.55 -29.63
N GLU A 45 -5.78 5.58 -28.89
CA GLU A 45 -6.44 6.78 -29.44
C GLU A 45 -5.45 7.86 -29.91
N LEU A 46 -4.13 7.64 -29.74
CA LEU A 46 -3.08 8.65 -29.96
C LEU A 46 -3.43 9.99 -29.30
N TYR A 47 -3.86 9.94 -28.05
CA TYR A 47 -4.42 11.08 -27.33
C TYR A 47 -3.41 12.23 -27.19
N LEU A 48 -3.85 13.42 -27.66
CA LEU A 48 -3.14 14.69 -27.51
C LEU A 48 -4.00 15.68 -26.70
N PRO A 49 -3.46 16.27 -25.62
CA PRO A 49 -4.14 17.34 -24.90
C PRO A 49 -4.53 18.50 -25.84
N LEU A 50 -5.67 19.13 -25.58
CA LEU A 50 -6.21 20.21 -26.44
C LEU A 50 -5.18 21.31 -26.71
N LYS A 51 -4.50 21.80 -25.68
CA LYS A 51 -3.44 22.82 -25.80
C LYS A 51 -2.29 22.41 -26.72
N VAL A 52 -1.96 21.11 -26.78
CA VAL A 52 -0.93 20.58 -27.69
C VAL A 52 -1.46 20.63 -29.12
N ARG A 53 -2.70 20.20 -29.36
CA ARG A 53 -3.34 20.25 -30.68
C ARG A 53 -3.45 21.69 -31.21
N GLU A 54 -3.89 22.62 -30.37
CA GLU A 54 -3.95 24.05 -30.72
C GLU A 54 -2.57 24.62 -31.08
N SER A 55 -1.53 24.23 -30.33
CA SER A 55 -0.15 24.68 -30.61
C SER A 55 0.36 24.12 -31.94
N LEU A 56 0.09 22.85 -32.24
CA LEU A 56 0.46 22.22 -33.51
C LEU A 56 -0.23 22.93 -34.69
N SER A 57 -1.55 23.17 -34.60
CA SER A 57 -2.29 23.86 -35.65
C SER A 57 -1.82 25.30 -35.88
N LYS A 58 -1.41 26.02 -34.82
CA LYS A 58 -0.81 27.36 -34.95
C LYS A 58 0.50 27.32 -35.73
N LEU A 59 1.38 26.38 -35.43
CA LEU A 59 2.67 26.24 -36.11
C LEU A 59 2.48 25.85 -37.59
N GLU A 60 1.50 24.99 -37.89
CA GLU A 60 1.13 24.64 -39.28
C GLU A 60 0.64 25.86 -40.08
N ASN A 61 -0.17 26.73 -39.45
CA ASN A 61 -0.77 27.89 -40.11
C ASN A 61 0.21 29.07 -40.30
N MET A 62 1.23 29.19 -39.46
CA MET A 62 2.21 30.30 -39.54
C MET A 62 3.27 30.11 -40.63
N GLY A 63 3.34 28.93 -41.26
CA GLY A 63 4.33 28.65 -42.31
C GLY A 63 5.77 28.53 -41.79
N ASP A 64 5.97 28.54 -40.46
CA ASP A 64 7.27 28.38 -39.77
C ASP A 64 7.82 26.95 -39.85
N ILE A 65 7.16 26.08 -40.60
CA ILE A 65 7.50 24.67 -40.77
C ILE A 65 7.79 24.43 -42.25
N ASP A 66 8.98 23.92 -42.56
CA ASP A 66 9.32 23.47 -43.92
C ASP A 66 8.30 22.42 -44.39
N ARG A 67 7.59 22.72 -45.49
CA ARG A 67 6.59 21.82 -46.09
C ARG A 67 7.18 20.48 -46.55
N SER A 68 8.51 20.36 -46.61
CA SER A 68 9.22 19.12 -46.98
C SER A 68 9.27 18.08 -45.85
N VAL A 69 9.14 18.50 -44.58
CA VAL A 69 9.19 17.64 -43.40
C VAL A 69 7.86 17.71 -42.66
N ASN A 70 7.15 16.58 -42.54
CA ASN A 70 5.91 16.55 -41.76
C ASN A 70 6.23 16.46 -40.25
N TYR A 71 6.57 17.60 -39.63
CA TYR A 71 6.87 17.68 -38.19
C TYR A 71 5.72 17.19 -37.31
N ARG A 72 4.48 17.27 -37.80
CA ARG A 72 3.31 16.71 -37.11
C ARG A 72 3.42 15.18 -37.02
N ASP A 73 3.77 14.52 -38.11
CA ASP A 73 3.95 13.06 -38.13
C ASP A 73 5.12 12.64 -37.24
N ILE A 74 6.23 13.39 -37.26
CA ILE A 74 7.39 13.14 -36.38
C ILE A 74 6.97 13.28 -34.91
N PHE A 75 6.22 14.33 -34.57
CA PHE A 75 5.74 14.53 -33.20
C PHE A 75 4.79 13.42 -32.77
N ILE A 76 3.82 13.04 -33.62
CA ILE A 76 2.89 11.93 -33.36
C ILE A 76 3.66 10.61 -33.17
N MET A 77 4.70 10.37 -33.97
CA MET A 77 5.58 9.21 -33.82
C MET A 77 6.25 9.21 -32.44
N HIS A 78 6.80 10.35 -31.99
CA HIS A 78 7.38 10.46 -30.65
C HIS A 78 6.36 10.26 -29.53
N VAL A 79 5.13 10.78 -29.69
CA VAL A 79 4.03 10.57 -28.73
C VAL A 79 3.66 9.09 -28.64
N LYS A 80 3.53 8.42 -29.79
CA LYS A 80 3.26 6.98 -29.86
C LYS A 80 4.37 6.18 -29.17
N GLN A 81 5.63 6.50 -29.49
CA GLN A 81 6.79 5.84 -28.89
C GLN A 81 6.84 6.08 -27.38
N PHE A 82 6.55 7.30 -26.92
CA PHE A 82 6.50 7.64 -25.51
C PHE A 82 5.47 6.77 -24.76
N TYR A 83 4.22 6.74 -25.22
CA TYR A 83 3.19 5.91 -24.58
C TYR A 83 3.54 4.43 -24.64
N SER A 84 4.05 3.95 -25.78
CA SER A 84 4.50 2.56 -25.93
C SER A 84 5.58 2.23 -24.90
N ASN A 85 6.58 3.10 -24.73
CA ASN A 85 7.65 2.91 -23.78
C ASN A 85 7.11 2.87 -22.34
N CYS A 86 6.22 3.79 -21.96
CA CYS A 86 5.61 3.80 -20.63
C CYS A 86 4.82 2.51 -20.36
N VAL A 87 4.00 2.07 -21.31
CA VAL A 87 3.20 0.84 -21.17
C VAL A 87 4.10 -0.39 -21.08
N THR A 88 5.09 -0.52 -21.96
CA THR A 88 6.03 -1.64 -21.94
C THR A 88 6.80 -1.68 -20.64
N TYR A 89 7.33 -0.54 -20.19
CA TYR A 89 8.03 -0.44 -18.91
C TYR A 89 7.11 -0.91 -17.78
N LEU A 90 5.94 -0.28 -17.61
CA LEU A 90 5.06 -0.60 -16.48
C LEU A 90 4.56 -2.05 -16.51
N LYS A 91 4.31 -2.63 -17.69
CA LYS A 91 3.92 -4.04 -17.82
C LYS A 91 5.01 -5.00 -17.35
N ASN A 92 6.28 -4.73 -17.70
CA ASN A 92 7.41 -5.55 -17.24
C ASN A 92 7.51 -5.56 -15.70
N TRP A 93 7.19 -4.45 -15.04
CA TRP A 93 7.16 -4.36 -13.57
C TRP A 93 5.86 -4.89 -12.95
N SER A 94 4.85 -5.24 -13.75
CA SER A 94 3.52 -5.62 -13.29
C SER A 94 3.33 -7.13 -13.06
N GLU A 95 4.26 -7.97 -13.54
CA GLU A 95 4.13 -9.43 -13.49
C GLU A 95 3.91 -9.95 -12.06
N ASN A 96 4.61 -9.38 -11.08
CA ASN A 96 4.47 -9.79 -9.67
C ASN A 96 3.21 -9.24 -8.98
N LEU A 97 2.48 -8.31 -9.62
CA LEU A 97 1.30 -7.66 -9.05
C LEU A 97 0.00 -8.18 -9.68
N SER A 98 0.06 -8.94 -10.77
CA SER A 98 -1.13 -9.35 -11.52
C SER A 98 -2.08 -10.22 -10.69
N GLU A 99 -1.53 -11.09 -9.85
CA GLU A 99 -2.31 -11.98 -8.98
C GLU A 99 -3.05 -11.21 -7.88
N LEU A 100 -2.49 -10.09 -7.40
CA LEU A 100 -3.12 -9.24 -6.38
C LEU A 100 -4.42 -8.58 -6.86
N LYS A 101 -4.59 -8.41 -8.18
CA LYS A 101 -5.87 -7.93 -8.73
C LYS A 101 -7.03 -8.85 -8.42
N LEU A 102 -6.79 -10.15 -8.30
CA LEU A 102 -7.83 -11.14 -8.09
C LEU A 102 -8.55 -10.86 -6.77
N PHE A 103 -7.82 -10.36 -5.78
CA PHE A 103 -8.34 -9.89 -4.49
C PHE A 103 -8.94 -8.48 -4.51
N GLY A 104 -9.21 -7.90 -5.68
CA GLY A 104 -9.82 -6.55 -5.77
C GLY A 104 -11.18 -6.45 -5.06
N TRP A 105 -11.89 -7.57 -4.90
CA TRP A 105 -13.14 -7.67 -4.15
C TRP A 105 -12.98 -7.35 -2.65
N VAL A 106 -11.77 -7.52 -2.09
CA VAL A 106 -11.46 -7.15 -0.69
C VAL A 106 -11.66 -5.66 -0.45
N ASN A 107 -11.55 -4.82 -1.47
CA ASN A 107 -11.71 -3.38 -1.27
C ASN A 107 -13.17 -2.96 -1.00
N LEU A 108 -14.14 -3.86 -1.20
CA LEU A 108 -15.58 -3.64 -1.03
C LEU A 108 -16.07 -2.34 -1.71
N LYS A 109 -15.44 -1.95 -2.83
CA LYS A 109 -15.80 -0.77 -3.64
C LYS A 109 -16.99 -1.05 -4.56
N LYS A 110 -17.32 -2.32 -4.76
CA LYS A 110 -18.44 -2.86 -5.53
C LYS A 110 -18.96 -4.12 -4.82
N GLN A 111 -20.16 -4.56 -5.16
CA GLN A 111 -20.71 -5.80 -4.61
C GLN A 111 -19.83 -6.99 -4.99
N VAL A 112 -19.51 -7.84 -4.01
CA VAL A 112 -18.66 -9.01 -4.21
C VAL A 112 -19.40 -10.10 -4.96
N SER A 113 -18.71 -10.76 -5.89
CA SER A 113 -19.22 -11.96 -6.57
C SER A 113 -18.47 -13.22 -6.14
N TRP A 114 -19.17 -14.35 -6.14
CA TRP A 114 -18.55 -15.65 -5.89
C TRP A 114 -17.45 -15.96 -6.90
N ALA A 115 -17.63 -15.59 -8.17
CA ALA A 115 -16.65 -15.85 -9.22
C ALA A 115 -15.29 -15.17 -8.95
N GLU A 116 -15.30 -13.93 -8.44
CA GLU A 116 -14.07 -13.21 -8.08
C GLU A 116 -13.33 -13.87 -6.91
N ILE A 117 -14.09 -14.32 -5.90
CA ILE A 117 -13.53 -14.99 -4.71
C ILE A 117 -12.98 -16.36 -5.09
N LEU A 118 -13.72 -17.13 -5.88
CA LEU A 118 -13.27 -18.41 -6.41
C LEU A 118 -11.97 -18.25 -7.22
N SER A 119 -11.90 -17.26 -8.11
CA SER A 119 -10.69 -16.98 -8.89
C SER A 119 -9.48 -16.68 -8.00
N SER A 120 -9.70 -15.98 -6.88
CA SER A 120 -8.65 -15.70 -5.89
C SER A 120 -8.21 -16.97 -5.16
N CYS A 121 -9.17 -17.79 -4.73
CA CYS A 121 -8.90 -19.07 -4.06
C CYS A 121 -8.15 -20.05 -4.97
N GLU A 122 -8.49 -20.12 -6.25
CA GLU A 122 -7.81 -20.99 -7.23
C GLU A 122 -6.36 -20.56 -7.46
N ALA A 123 -6.11 -19.25 -7.61
CA ALA A 123 -4.77 -18.72 -7.82
C ALA A 123 -3.84 -18.96 -6.62
N PHE A 124 -4.38 -18.90 -5.39
CA PHE A 124 -3.61 -19.03 -4.15
C PHE A 124 -3.81 -20.37 -3.43
N LYS A 125 -4.38 -21.37 -4.10
CA LYS A 125 -4.78 -22.67 -3.49
C LYS A 125 -3.68 -23.33 -2.66
N ASP A 126 -2.41 -23.19 -3.06
CA ASP A 126 -1.28 -23.83 -2.38
C ASP A 126 -0.93 -23.13 -1.06
N TYR A 127 -1.32 -21.86 -0.89
CA TYR A 127 -1.05 -21.05 0.29
C TYR A 127 -2.22 -21.05 1.29
N ILE A 128 -3.45 -20.90 0.78
CA ILE A 128 -4.66 -20.71 1.62
C ILE A 128 -5.62 -21.91 1.58
N GLY A 129 -5.54 -22.76 0.55
CA GLY A 129 -6.45 -23.87 0.34
C GLY A 129 -6.52 -24.86 1.51
N PRO A 130 -5.40 -25.28 2.14
CA PRO A 130 -5.44 -26.18 3.29
C PRO A 130 -6.18 -25.64 4.53
N ILE A 131 -6.40 -24.33 4.58
CA ILE A 131 -6.94 -23.62 5.75
C ILE A 131 -8.44 -23.30 5.56
N LEU A 132 -8.88 -23.17 4.30
CA LEU A 132 -10.23 -22.72 3.96
C LEU A 132 -11.21 -23.88 3.80
N ASN A 133 -12.41 -23.71 4.36
CA ASN A 133 -13.57 -24.50 4.00
C ASN A 133 -14.35 -23.76 2.89
N GLN A 134 -14.36 -24.31 1.68
CA GLN A 134 -15.01 -23.64 0.54
C GLN A 134 -16.54 -23.60 0.62
N ASP A 135 -17.15 -24.63 1.21
CA ASP A 135 -18.62 -24.69 1.35
C ASP A 135 -19.08 -23.60 2.34
N GLU A 136 -18.40 -23.50 3.50
CA GLU A 136 -18.65 -22.43 4.46
C GLU A 136 -18.33 -21.05 3.88
N LEU A 137 -17.24 -20.92 3.10
CA LEU A 137 -16.88 -19.66 2.45
C LEU A 137 -17.99 -19.19 1.50
N PHE A 138 -18.62 -20.10 0.75
CA PHE A 138 -19.73 -19.74 -0.15
C PHE A 138 -20.92 -19.15 0.63
N ASP A 139 -21.27 -19.76 1.76
CA ASP A 139 -22.32 -19.27 2.64
C ASP A 139 -21.96 -17.91 3.25
N GLU A 140 -20.72 -17.74 3.72
CA GLU A 140 -20.19 -16.46 4.23
C GLU A 140 -20.26 -15.34 3.18
N VAL A 141 -19.93 -15.64 1.92
CA VAL A 141 -20.04 -14.67 0.82
C VAL A 141 -21.50 -14.29 0.55
N SER A 142 -22.42 -15.25 0.66
CA SER A 142 -23.86 -15.00 0.52
C SER A 142 -24.38 -14.09 1.64
N LEU A 143 -23.88 -14.25 2.87
CA LEU A 143 -24.17 -13.35 3.99
C LEU A 143 -23.65 -11.94 3.73
N ILE A 144 -22.39 -11.79 3.28
CA ILE A 144 -21.82 -10.49 2.92
C ILE A 144 -22.65 -9.79 1.86
N ARG A 145 -23.06 -10.49 0.80
CA ARG A 145 -23.86 -9.89 -0.27
C ARG A 145 -25.22 -9.39 0.20
N THR A 146 -25.77 -10.00 1.25
CA THR A 146 -27.04 -9.59 1.87
C THR A 146 -26.86 -8.37 2.78
N ASN A 147 -25.78 -8.34 3.55
CA ASN A 147 -25.51 -7.30 4.56
C ASN A 147 -24.78 -6.07 4.02
N VAL A 148 -23.98 -6.25 2.97
CA VAL A 148 -23.24 -5.19 2.26
C VAL A 148 -23.99 -4.90 0.97
N THR A 149 -25.04 -4.09 1.10
CA THR A 149 -25.90 -3.67 -0.01
C THR A 149 -25.20 -2.64 -0.90
N GLU A 150 -25.72 -2.46 -2.12
CA GLU A 150 -25.22 -1.45 -3.05
C GLU A 150 -25.29 -0.04 -2.45
N ASP A 151 -26.40 0.30 -1.77
CA ASP A 151 -26.55 1.60 -1.08
C ASP A 151 -25.47 1.85 -0.04
N LYS A 152 -25.10 0.80 0.70
CA LYS A 152 -24.04 0.87 1.71
C LYS A 152 -22.67 1.06 1.08
N ILE A 153 -22.40 0.40 -0.04
CA ILE A 153 -21.18 0.57 -0.82
C ILE A 153 -21.10 2.01 -1.37
N VAL A 154 -22.20 2.54 -1.91
CA VAL A 154 -22.28 3.91 -2.40
C VAL A 154 -22.01 4.92 -1.28
N ASP A 155 -22.61 4.72 -0.10
CA ASP A 155 -22.36 5.55 1.08
C ASP A 155 -20.89 5.50 1.50
N TRP A 156 -20.30 4.31 1.66
CA TRP A 156 -18.88 4.16 1.99
C TRP A 156 -17.95 4.82 0.96
N ASN A 157 -18.25 4.69 -0.33
CA ASN A 157 -17.49 5.32 -1.40
C ASN A 157 -17.60 6.85 -1.34
N SER A 158 -18.79 7.40 -1.05
CA SER A 158 -19.02 8.85 -0.93
C SER A 158 -18.28 9.47 0.26
N ARG A 159 -18.19 8.73 1.38
CA ARG A 159 -17.50 9.15 2.60
C ARG A 159 -16.00 8.81 2.59
N ASN A 160 -15.51 8.19 1.50
CA ASN A 160 -14.14 7.71 1.36
C ASN A 160 -13.68 6.84 2.55
N ILE A 161 -14.56 5.91 2.98
CA ILE A 161 -14.24 4.98 4.07
C ILE A 161 -13.16 4.01 3.57
N SER A 162 -12.11 3.86 4.39
CA SER A 162 -10.97 3.00 4.10
C SER A 162 -11.38 1.53 4.00
N THR A 163 -10.59 0.74 3.27
CA THR A 163 -10.85 -0.70 3.12
C THR A 163 -10.82 -1.43 4.48
N GLU A 164 -9.89 -1.07 5.37
CA GLU A 164 -9.83 -1.60 6.75
C GLU A 164 -11.11 -1.31 7.54
N ASP A 165 -11.61 -0.07 7.52
CA ASP A 165 -12.78 0.35 8.30
C ASP A 165 -14.06 -0.34 7.80
N ARG A 166 -14.17 -0.62 6.49
CA ARG A 166 -15.29 -1.38 5.91
C ARG A 166 -15.35 -2.80 6.48
N TRP A 167 -14.21 -3.49 6.50
CA TRP A 167 -14.13 -4.85 7.04
C TRP A 167 -14.30 -4.88 8.55
N LEU A 168 -13.79 -3.90 9.28
CA LEU A 168 -14.06 -3.76 10.72
C LEU A 168 -15.56 -3.66 10.99
N GLU A 169 -16.30 -2.86 10.22
CA GLU A 169 -17.75 -2.76 10.36
C GLU A 169 -18.46 -4.09 10.04
N VAL A 170 -17.99 -4.82 9.02
CA VAL A 170 -18.52 -6.13 8.63
C VAL A 170 -18.30 -7.17 9.73
N PHE A 171 -17.06 -7.34 10.20
CA PHE A 171 -16.71 -8.35 11.20
C PHE A 171 -17.28 -8.04 12.59
N GLN A 172 -17.56 -6.77 12.91
CA GLN A 172 -18.26 -6.42 14.14
C GLN A 172 -19.73 -6.85 14.13
N LYS A 173 -20.36 -6.86 12.95
CA LYS A 173 -21.77 -7.25 12.80
C LYS A 173 -21.94 -8.76 12.65
N GLU A 174 -20.98 -9.42 12.02
CA GLU A 174 -21.05 -10.84 11.70
C GLU A 174 -19.84 -11.61 12.22
N SER A 175 -20.02 -12.32 13.33
CA SER A 175 -18.97 -13.12 13.96
C SER A 175 -18.70 -14.45 13.25
N ALA A 176 -19.57 -14.86 12.32
CA ALA A 176 -19.52 -16.16 11.65
C ALA A 176 -18.67 -16.18 10.36
N LEU A 177 -17.91 -15.12 10.06
CA LEU A 177 -17.17 -14.95 8.80
C LEU A 177 -15.72 -15.47 8.92
N LYS A 178 -15.56 -16.74 9.29
CA LYS A 178 -14.24 -17.30 9.61
C LYS A 178 -13.34 -17.39 8.36
N ASN A 179 -13.85 -17.90 7.25
CA ASN A 179 -13.09 -18.14 6.04
C ASN A 179 -12.77 -16.82 5.31
N LEU A 180 -13.71 -15.89 5.27
CA LEU A 180 -13.47 -14.53 4.78
C LEU A 180 -12.45 -13.78 5.62
N LYS A 181 -12.44 -13.97 6.93
CA LYS A 181 -11.43 -13.37 7.80
C LYS A 181 -10.02 -13.86 7.47
N ILE A 182 -9.85 -15.16 7.23
CA ILE A 182 -8.56 -15.73 6.79
C ILE A 182 -8.10 -15.08 5.47
N LEU A 183 -9.00 -14.94 4.50
CA LEU A 183 -8.69 -14.29 3.21
C LEU A 183 -8.29 -12.82 3.40
N CYS A 184 -9.04 -12.08 4.22
CA CYS A 184 -8.75 -10.68 4.50
C CYS A 184 -7.41 -10.53 5.24
N GLU A 185 -7.13 -11.37 6.23
CA GLU A 185 -5.86 -11.38 6.97
C GLU A 185 -4.68 -11.67 6.03
N PHE A 186 -4.83 -12.63 5.12
CA PHE A 186 -3.83 -12.92 4.09
C PHE A 186 -3.56 -11.71 3.19
N VAL A 187 -4.60 -10.99 2.76
CA VAL A 187 -4.42 -9.82 1.89
C VAL A 187 -3.85 -8.63 2.65
N PHE A 188 -4.31 -8.38 3.87
CA PHE A 188 -3.86 -7.23 4.68
C PHE A 188 -2.46 -7.39 5.26
N CYS A 189 -1.91 -8.60 5.30
CA CYS A 189 -0.51 -8.80 5.69
C CYS A 189 0.48 -8.46 4.56
N LEU A 190 0.00 -8.29 3.32
CA LEU A 190 0.83 -7.91 2.19
C LEU A 190 1.03 -6.38 2.18
N PRO A 191 2.29 -5.89 2.21
CA PRO A 191 2.55 -4.47 2.11
C PRO A 191 2.19 -3.97 0.71
N GLY A 192 1.39 -2.90 0.62
CA GLY A 192 1.04 -2.33 -0.68
C GLY A 192 2.15 -1.51 -1.33
N THR A 193 3.03 -0.93 -0.52
CA THR A 193 4.22 -0.20 -0.98
C THR A 193 5.37 -0.30 0.03
N SER A 194 6.59 -0.04 -0.45
CA SER A 194 7.73 0.24 0.42
C SER A 194 7.67 1.62 1.07
N ALA A 195 6.75 2.50 0.66
CA ALA A 195 6.74 3.90 1.09
C ALA A 195 6.65 4.07 2.61
N SER A 196 5.85 3.23 3.29
CA SER A 196 5.77 3.23 4.76
C SER A 196 7.11 2.85 5.42
N LEU A 197 7.84 1.90 4.83
CA LEU A 197 9.19 1.51 5.29
C LEU A 197 10.22 2.60 4.96
N GLU A 198 10.13 3.23 3.80
CA GLU A 198 11.02 4.34 3.42
C GLU A 198 10.84 5.56 4.33
N ARG A 199 9.61 5.88 4.72
CA ARG A 199 9.34 6.91 5.75
C ARG A 199 9.97 6.52 7.08
N LEU A 200 9.86 5.25 7.48
CA LEU A 200 10.50 4.75 8.68
C LEU A 200 12.03 4.90 8.60
N PHE A 201 12.66 4.53 7.49
CA PHE A 201 14.10 4.71 7.30
C PHE A 201 14.52 6.18 7.27
N SER A 202 13.73 7.05 6.64
CA SER A 202 13.95 8.50 6.68
C SER A 202 13.89 9.04 8.12
N ASN A 203 12.93 8.57 8.91
CA ASN A 203 12.84 8.90 10.33
C ASN A 203 14.04 8.36 11.12
N ILE A 204 14.48 7.12 10.84
CA ILE A 204 15.68 6.55 11.45
C ILE A 204 16.90 7.45 11.18
N ASN A 205 17.10 7.91 9.95
CA ASN A 205 18.23 8.78 9.58
C ASN A 205 18.22 10.13 10.33
N ASN A 206 17.06 10.59 10.82
CA ASN A 206 17.01 11.79 11.65
C ASN A 206 17.67 11.60 13.02
N TYR A 207 17.62 10.39 13.58
CA TYR A 207 18.20 10.06 14.89
C TYR A 207 19.55 9.37 14.77
N TRP A 208 19.73 8.53 13.76
CA TRP A 208 20.88 7.66 13.56
C TRP A 208 21.58 8.04 12.26
N SER A 209 22.62 8.84 12.40
CA SER A 209 23.55 9.18 11.31
C SER A 209 24.96 9.21 11.88
N PRO A 210 26.01 9.03 11.06
CA PRO A 210 27.39 9.06 11.50
C PRO A 210 27.74 10.29 12.35
N ASP A 211 27.09 11.43 12.06
CA ASP A 211 27.36 12.73 12.67
C ASP A 211 26.47 13.09 13.87
N LYS A 212 25.42 12.31 14.17
CA LYS A 212 24.45 12.63 15.26
C LYS A 212 24.57 11.71 16.46
N SER A 213 24.19 10.45 16.31
CA SER A 213 24.15 9.50 17.43
C SER A 213 24.47 8.09 16.98
N GLN A 214 25.24 7.39 17.81
CA GLN A 214 25.54 5.96 17.67
C GLN A 214 24.70 5.17 18.68
N LEU A 215 23.39 5.44 18.73
CA LEU A 215 22.48 4.64 19.56
C LEU A 215 22.63 3.16 19.20
N LYS A 216 22.53 2.30 20.21
CA LYS A 216 22.43 0.86 19.97
C LYS A 216 21.18 0.59 19.11
N ILE A 217 21.29 -0.37 18.20
CA ILE A 217 20.18 -0.76 17.31
C ILE A 217 18.92 -1.07 18.11
N SER A 218 19.03 -1.79 19.23
CA SER A 218 17.89 -2.10 20.11
C SER A 218 17.20 -0.86 20.69
N THR A 219 17.96 0.19 21.00
CA THR A 219 17.41 1.46 21.47
C THR A 219 16.70 2.21 20.34
N LEU A 220 17.32 2.23 19.16
CA LEU A 220 16.73 2.82 17.96
C LEU A 220 15.41 2.12 17.59
N GLU A 221 15.39 0.79 17.62
CA GLU A 221 14.20 -0.02 17.37
C GLU A 221 13.07 0.32 18.35
N ALA A 222 13.36 0.37 19.66
CA ALA A 222 12.37 0.74 20.67
C ALA A 222 11.81 2.15 20.46
N ILE A 223 12.66 3.13 20.11
CA ILE A 223 12.23 4.50 19.78
C ILE A 223 11.31 4.48 18.57
N MET A 224 11.68 3.75 17.52
CA MET A 224 10.89 3.66 16.28
C MET A 224 9.54 2.97 16.50
N GLN A 225 9.48 1.92 17.33
CA GLN A 225 8.22 1.27 17.70
C GLN A 225 7.29 2.24 18.43
N VAL A 226 7.80 3.03 19.37
CA VAL A 226 6.99 4.04 20.06
C VAL A 226 6.54 5.14 19.09
N TYR A 227 7.45 5.67 18.29
CA TYR A 227 7.17 6.75 17.34
C TYR A 227 6.14 6.35 16.27
N THR A 228 6.25 5.13 15.75
CA THR A 228 5.41 4.65 14.65
C THR A 228 4.01 4.25 15.12
N ASN A 229 3.92 3.59 16.27
CA ASN A 229 2.65 3.03 16.76
C ASN A 229 1.82 4.03 17.58
N PHE A 230 2.45 5.03 18.18
CA PHE A 230 1.76 6.01 19.02
C PHE A 230 1.71 7.37 18.33
N LYS A 231 0.73 7.55 17.44
CA LYS A 231 0.43 8.82 16.75
C LYS A 231 -0.30 9.82 17.67
N VAL A 232 0.22 10.02 18.88
CA VAL A 232 -0.32 10.93 19.89
C VAL A 232 0.72 11.97 20.29
N SER A 233 0.27 13.13 20.73
CA SER A 233 1.16 14.15 21.27
C SER A 233 1.87 13.66 22.54
N CYS A 234 3.00 14.27 22.90
CA CYS A 234 3.70 13.95 24.15
C CYS A 234 2.79 14.11 25.38
N ASN A 235 1.86 15.07 25.35
CA ASN A 235 0.91 15.29 26.44
C ASN A 235 -0.12 14.15 26.52
N GLU A 236 -0.69 13.74 25.39
CA GLU A 236 -1.63 12.61 25.35
C GLU A 236 -0.95 11.29 25.76
N MET A 237 0.28 11.06 25.28
CA MET A 237 1.10 9.93 25.70
C MET A 237 1.34 9.96 27.21
N PHE A 238 1.68 11.13 27.77
CA PHE A 238 1.87 11.27 29.21
C PHE A 238 0.60 10.91 29.99
N GLN A 239 -0.58 11.40 29.56
CA GLN A 239 -1.84 11.04 30.19
C GLN A 239 -2.17 9.55 30.02
N PHE A 240 -1.90 8.98 28.85
CA PHE A 240 -2.07 7.55 28.59
C PHE A 240 -1.20 6.71 29.54
N LEU A 241 0.10 7.01 29.65
CA LEU A 241 1.01 6.32 30.57
C LEU A 241 0.56 6.48 32.03
N LYS A 242 0.12 7.69 32.43
CA LYS A 242 -0.42 7.96 33.76
C LYS A 242 -1.66 7.11 34.08
N SER A 243 -2.49 6.83 33.08
CA SER A 243 -3.67 5.95 33.24
C SER A 243 -3.30 4.46 33.40
N LYS A 244 -2.09 4.05 32.99
CA LYS A 244 -1.60 2.67 33.03
C LYS A 244 -0.61 2.47 34.17
N THR A 245 -1.08 2.50 35.41
CA THR A 245 -0.27 2.37 36.63
C THR A 245 0.59 1.11 36.69
N GLN A 246 0.13 -0.01 36.12
CA GLN A 246 0.92 -1.25 36.05
C GLN A 246 2.13 -1.10 35.12
N LEU A 247 1.93 -0.52 33.93
CA LEU A 247 3.01 -0.24 32.99
C LEU A 247 4.04 0.74 33.58
N LEU A 248 3.59 1.76 34.30
CA LEU A 248 4.49 2.69 35.00
C LEU A 248 5.35 1.99 36.06
N LYS A 249 4.79 1.05 36.82
CA LYS A 249 5.54 0.24 37.78
C LYS A 249 6.59 -0.63 37.09
N GLU A 250 6.29 -1.17 35.91
CA GLU A 250 7.24 -1.97 35.13
C GLU A 250 8.37 -1.10 34.54
N ILE A 251 8.04 0.09 34.02
CA ILE A 251 9.03 1.06 33.51
C ILE A 251 9.99 1.51 34.62
N HIS A 252 9.47 1.80 35.82
CA HIS A 252 10.28 2.17 37.00
C HIS A 252 10.92 0.96 37.69
N GLY A 253 10.43 -0.25 37.42
CA GLY A 253 10.93 -1.48 38.02
C GLY A 253 12.34 -1.82 37.56
N SER A 254 13.09 -2.49 38.44
CA SER A 254 14.43 -2.99 38.15
C SER A 254 14.44 -4.22 37.24
N LYS A 255 13.28 -4.85 36.99
CA LYS A 255 13.14 -6.07 36.16
C LYS A 255 13.78 -5.96 34.77
N LYS A 256 13.82 -4.74 34.22
CA LYS A 256 14.50 -4.45 32.93
C LYS A 256 16.02 -4.62 32.95
N TYR A 257 16.62 -4.79 34.14
CA TYR A 257 18.05 -5.04 34.36
C TYR A 257 18.34 -6.48 34.84
N ASP A 258 17.33 -7.37 34.91
CA ASP A 258 17.52 -8.73 35.43
C ASP A 258 18.52 -9.54 34.59
N TRP A 259 18.63 -9.25 33.28
CA TRP A 259 19.65 -9.85 32.41
C TRP A 259 21.09 -9.47 32.83
N TYR A 260 21.30 -8.30 33.43
CA TYR A 260 22.60 -7.86 33.93
C TYR A 260 23.02 -8.64 35.18
N GLN A 261 22.07 -9.10 36.00
CA GLN A 261 22.37 -9.91 37.19
C GLN A 261 22.79 -11.35 36.85
N ASN A 262 22.39 -11.86 35.68
CA ASN A 262 22.76 -13.21 35.24
C ASN A 262 24.17 -13.27 34.62
N ASP A 263 24.65 -12.19 34.00
CA ASP A 263 26.01 -12.13 33.45
C ASP A 263 27.09 -12.01 34.54
N ASP A 264 26.82 -11.27 35.64
CA ASP A 264 27.73 -11.21 36.79
C ASP A 264 27.83 -12.55 37.54
N GLN A 265 26.75 -13.36 37.56
CA GLN A 265 26.80 -14.71 38.14
C GLN A 265 27.61 -15.69 37.29
N ASN A 266 27.58 -15.56 35.96
CA ASN A 266 28.39 -16.38 35.06
C ASN A 266 29.89 -16.00 35.11
N PHE A 267 30.23 -14.75 35.41
CA PHE A 267 31.61 -14.32 35.60
C PHE A 267 32.21 -14.86 36.93
N LEU A 268 31.40 -14.93 37.99
CA LEU A 268 31.81 -15.48 39.29
C LEU A 268 31.85 -17.02 39.32
N ALA A 269 31.06 -17.70 38.48
CA ALA A 269 31.06 -19.17 38.37
C ALA A 269 32.24 -19.72 37.52
N GLY A 270 32.95 -18.86 36.78
CA GLY A 270 34.05 -19.24 35.89
C GLY A 270 35.43 -19.38 36.56
N THR A 271 35.57 -19.06 37.85
CA THR A 271 36.90 -19.00 38.53
C THR A 271 37.18 -20.11 39.54
N SER A 272 36.47 -21.25 39.52
CA SER A 272 36.71 -22.31 40.50
C SER A 272 36.85 -23.74 39.94
N LYS A 273 37.61 -23.92 38.85
CA LYS A 273 38.15 -25.25 38.47
C LYS A 273 39.51 -25.15 37.78
N GLU A 274 40.55 -24.83 38.56
CA GLU A 274 41.90 -25.32 38.30
C GLU A 274 42.48 -25.87 39.61
N ASN A 275 42.44 -27.21 39.70
CA ASN A 275 43.42 -28.11 40.34
C ASN A 275 42.93 -29.55 40.17
#